data_AF-A0A4T0IFA5-F1
#
_entry.id   AF-A0A4T0IFA5-F1
#
_cell.length_a   1.000
_cell.length_b   1.000
_cell.length_c   1.000
_cell.angle_alpha   90.00
_cell.angle_beta   90.00
_cell.angle_gamma   90.00
#
_symmetry.space_group_name_H-M   'P 1'
#
loop_
_entity.id
_entity.type
_entity.pdbx_description
1 polymer ?
#
loop_
_entity_poly.entity_id
_entity_poly.type
_entity_poly.pdbx_seq_one_letter_code
_entity_poly.pdbx_strand_id
1 'polypeptide(L)'
;MHTHPNKFLAYALGPYAVAQAVGSEYTGRHNQQHEHNHGSSYNENVKLFHLRRLQVVKAVATLTVLIYSYSKPSRCFLNCIRGTSGSIAPLRISLVFPDGTLPEANIFSESCSTMEDVIDTVFGYDSAGVAAVGINCTKPRYLQGLVRALDVGLRKFNLTRKPKLTIQPDGGLSYIAQTRGWELPSSTDDSEQVEKWARLVADAAAVVINDTTSPFSGIVAGGCFKIVVHHIERLRNACSARAQNLDQDLMGEGGYTLEQLMELAGLACAQTVQRLYPSHTHKQVLVSAGPGNQGGDGLVAARHLSLFGYKALLFYPKPSKNQFVQQLDKQLDHFSVQRIQAEDFEGALHQSTVVLDAIFGFSFKGDPRPPFDGPIAALKDSDRPIVSVDIPSAWDVEKGNVNGKSFTPAALLSLTAPKLGTRSFTGTHYLGGRFVPQYVVDKYDLQLPVYPGADQIVEIPPTSF
;
A
#
# COMPACT_ATOMS: atom_id res chain seq x y z
N MET A 1 -28.87 11.50 -25.43
CA MET A 1 -29.27 10.28 -24.70
C MET A 1 -28.02 9.49 -24.35
N HIS A 2 -27.45 9.70 -23.15
CA HIS A 2 -26.40 8.82 -22.62
C HIS A 2 -27.00 8.06 -21.44
N THR A 3 -27.37 6.81 -21.70
CA THR A 3 -27.80 5.84 -20.69
C THR A 3 -26.58 5.43 -19.87
N HIS A 4 -26.45 5.94 -18.65
CA HIS A 4 -25.45 5.47 -17.69
C HIS A 4 -25.76 4.01 -17.28
N PRO A 5 -24.94 3.01 -17.66
CA PRO A 5 -25.07 1.65 -17.17
C PRO A 5 -24.14 1.45 -15.94
N ASN A 6 -24.48 0.49 -15.09
CA ASN A 6 -23.80 0.11 -13.84
C ASN A 6 -24.27 0.86 -12.58
N LYS A 7 -25.50 0.56 -12.16
CA LYS A 7 -25.88 0.71 -10.75
C LYS A 7 -25.09 -0.33 -9.93
N PHE A 8 -24.15 0.13 -9.11
CA PHE A 8 -23.53 -0.71 -8.08
C PHE A 8 -24.53 -0.88 -6.93
N LEU A 9 -24.88 -2.12 -6.59
CA LEU A 9 -25.72 -2.39 -5.43
C LEU A 9 -24.80 -2.73 -4.25
N ALA A 10 -24.52 -1.71 -3.43
CA ALA A 10 -23.80 -1.87 -2.18
C ALA A 10 -24.78 -2.28 -1.08
N TYR A 11 -24.64 -3.51 -0.59
CA TYR A 11 -25.27 -3.99 0.62
C TYR A 11 -24.35 -3.79 1.81
N ALA A 12 -24.92 -3.23 2.88
CA ALA A 12 -24.38 -3.46 4.21
C ALA A 12 -25.20 -4.59 4.84
N LEU A 13 -24.57 -5.73 5.13
CA LEU A 13 -25.16 -6.80 5.93
C LEU A 13 -24.92 -6.44 7.39
N GLY A 14 -25.90 -5.75 7.95
CA GLY A 14 -25.99 -5.35 9.35
C GLY A 14 -27.28 -4.55 9.54
N PRO A 15 -27.87 -4.50 10.74
CA PRO A 15 -29.15 -3.81 10.98
C PRO A 15 -29.11 -2.30 10.62
N TYR A 16 -27.93 -1.73 10.41
CA TYR A 16 -27.63 -0.31 10.49
C TYR A 16 -27.40 0.40 9.16
N ALA A 17 -27.88 -0.16 8.04
CA ALA A 17 -27.64 0.43 6.72
C ALA A 17 -28.42 1.73 6.43
N VAL A 18 -29.31 2.26 7.28
CA VAL A 18 -29.90 3.61 7.15
C VAL A 18 -30.25 4.15 8.54
N ALA A 19 -29.83 5.39 8.77
CA ALA A 19 -30.21 6.37 9.78
C ALA A 19 -31.44 6.08 10.67
N GLN A 20 -31.30 6.28 11.98
CA GLN A 20 -32.42 6.84 12.76
C GLN A 20 -32.68 8.28 12.30
N ALA A 21 -33.92 8.74 12.45
CA ALA A 21 -34.46 9.98 11.89
C ALA A 21 -33.50 11.19 11.90
N VAL A 22 -33.60 11.98 10.82
CA VAL A 22 -32.98 13.30 10.58
C VAL A 22 -31.89 13.71 11.58
N GLY A 23 -30.64 13.39 11.25
CA GLY A 23 -29.47 14.06 11.84
C GLY A 23 -29.04 13.60 13.23
N SER A 24 -29.16 12.33 13.59
CA SER A 24 -28.47 11.80 14.78
C SER A 24 -27.73 10.49 14.50
N GLU A 25 -26.57 10.35 15.14
CA GLU A 25 -25.66 9.21 15.00
C GLU A 25 -26.11 7.99 15.79
N TYR A 26 -25.78 6.82 15.24
CA TYR A 26 -25.89 5.56 15.96
C TYR A 26 -24.56 5.20 16.64
N THR A 27 -24.57 5.13 17.98
CA THR A 27 -23.39 4.93 18.83
C THR A 27 -23.21 3.49 19.32
N GLY A 28 -24.09 2.56 18.92
CA GLY A 28 -24.15 1.21 19.48
C GLY A 28 -24.65 1.16 20.94
N ARG A 29 -25.02 2.30 21.53
CA ARG A 29 -25.69 2.40 22.83
C ARG A 29 -27.01 3.14 22.64
N HIS A 30 -28.13 2.45 22.77
CA HIS A 30 -29.41 3.13 22.94
C HIS A 30 -29.50 3.61 24.39
N ASN A 31 -29.75 4.90 24.60
CA ASN A 31 -30.27 5.35 25.89
C ASN A 31 -31.60 4.63 26.10
N GLN A 32 -31.73 3.90 27.22
CA GLN A 32 -33.01 3.29 27.65
C GLN A 32 -34.16 4.31 27.77
N GLN A 33 -33.83 5.62 27.75
CA GLN A 33 -34.80 6.72 27.82
C GLN A 33 -35.52 7.04 26.50
N HIS A 34 -35.16 6.42 25.37
CA HIS A 34 -35.85 6.59 24.09
C HIS A 34 -36.65 5.34 23.67
N GLU A 35 -37.38 4.73 24.61
CA GLU A 35 -38.58 3.99 24.25
C GLU A 35 -39.61 4.98 23.70
N HIS A 36 -39.73 5.05 22.38
CA HIS A 36 -40.82 5.80 21.77
C HIS A 36 -42.17 5.22 22.23
N ASN A 37 -43.10 6.12 22.59
CA ASN A 37 -44.48 5.94 23.07
C ASN A 37 -45.44 5.13 22.15
N HIS A 38 -44.98 4.09 21.47
CA HIS A 38 -45.75 3.35 20.46
C HIS A 38 -45.83 1.85 20.72
N GLY A 39 -46.00 1.42 21.99
CA GLY A 39 -46.54 0.10 22.38
C GLY A 39 -45.90 -1.15 21.74
N SER A 40 -44.72 -1.03 21.14
CA SER A 40 -44.05 -2.05 20.34
C SER A 40 -42.68 -2.31 20.92
N SER A 41 -42.30 -3.57 21.03
CA SER A 41 -40.98 -3.94 21.52
C SER A 41 -39.89 -3.44 20.57
N TYR A 42 -38.68 -3.23 21.09
CA TYR A 42 -37.49 -2.92 20.29
C TYR A 42 -37.33 -3.85 19.08
N ASN A 43 -37.53 -5.15 19.30
CA ASN A 43 -37.43 -6.18 18.26
C ASN A 43 -38.50 -6.00 17.16
N GLU A 44 -39.72 -5.59 17.50
CA GLU A 44 -40.78 -5.33 16.54
C GLU A 44 -40.46 -4.11 15.66
N ASN A 45 -39.84 -3.07 16.24
CA ASN A 45 -39.45 -1.87 15.50
C ASN A 45 -38.32 -2.14 14.50
N VAL A 46 -37.29 -2.91 14.90
CA VAL A 46 -36.19 -3.33 14.01
C VAL A 46 -36.75 -4.20 12.88
N LYS A 47 -37.62 -5.16 13.20
CA LYS A 47 -38.31 -6.01 12.21
C LYS A 47 -39.12 -5.19 11.20
N LEU A 48 -39.93 -4.24 11.67
CA LEU A 48 -40.75 -3.36 10.81
C LEU A 48 -39.89 -2.46 9.91
N PHE A 49 -38.77 -1.94 10.41
CA PHE A 49 -37.82 -1.16 9.61
C PHE A 49 -37.26 -1.98 8.44
N HIS A 50 -36.79 -3.20 8.70
CA HIS A 50 -36.29 -4.08 7.63
C HIS A 50 -37.39 -4.49 6.65
N LEU A 51 -38.59 -4.80 7.14
CA LEU A 51 -39.76 -5.10 6.30
C LEU A 51 -40.10 -3.96 5.32
N ARG A 52 -40.09 -2.70 5.77
CA ARG A 52 -40.34 -1.54 4.89
C ARG A 52 -39.28 -1.39 3.81
N ARG A 53 -37.99 -1.60 4.13
CA ARG A 53 -36.92 -1.56 3.13
C ARG A 53 -37.04 -2.67 2.10
N LEU A 54 -37.43 -3.87 2.54
CA LEU A 54 -37.72 -4.98 1.64
C LEU A 54 -38.89 -4.67 0.72
N GLN A 55 -39.93 -3.96 1.20
CA GLN A 55 -41.04 -3.50 0.35
C GLN A 55 -40.60 -2.49 -0.72
N VAL A 56 -39.66 -1.58 -0.41
CA VAL A 56 -39.06 -0.67 -1.41
C VAL A 56 -38.31 -1.44 -2.49
N VAL A 57 -37.59 -2.51 -2.11
CA VAL A 57 -36.93 -3.40 -3.08
C VAL A 57 -37.96 -4.23 -3.87
N LYS A 58 -39.03 -4.69 -3.21
CA LYS A 58 -40.13 -5.48 -3.79
C LYS A 58 -40.97 -4.69 -4.80
N ALA A 59 -41.11 -3.38 -4.63
CA ALA A 59 -41.75 -2.50 -5.61
C ALA A 59 -40.99 -2.44 -6.95
N VAL A 60 -39.71 -2.83 -6.96
CA VAL A 60 -38.84 -2.89 -8.15
C VAL A 60 -38.64 -4.33 -8.64
N ALA A 61 -38.96 -5.34 -7.81
CA ALA A 61 -38.78 -6.75 -8.14
C ALA A 61 -39.79 -7.66 -7.40
N THR A 62 -40.61 -8.39 -8.15
CA THR A 62 -41.67 -9.28 -7.63
C THR A 62 -41.11 -10.46 -6.83
N LEU A 63 -41.02 -10.35 -5.49
CA LEU A 63 -40.68 -11.50 -4.63
C LEU A 63 -41.33 -11.48 -3.23
N THR A 64 -41.77 -12.65 -2.78
CA THR A 64 -42.35 -12.91 -1.44
C THR A 64 -41.37 -13.79 -0.65
N VAL A 65 -40.98 -13.36 0.56
CA VAL A 65 -40.07 -14.09 1.45
C VAL A 65 -40.65 -14.17 2.86
N LEU A 66 -40.62 -15.37 3.43
CA LEU A 66 -40.90 -15.69 4.84
C LEU A 66 -39.63 -15.50 5.69
N ILE A 67 -39.80 -14.84 6.83
CA ILE A 67 -38.74 -14.43 7.76
C ILE A 67 -38.68 -15.42 8.92
N TYR A 68 -37.56 -16.10 9.14
CA TYR A 68 -37.14 -16.60 10.46
C TYR A 68 -35.60 -16.77 10.51
N SER A 69 -34.99 -16.31 11.62
CA SER A 69 -33.57 -16.29 12.06
C SER A 69 -32.56 -15.43 11.27
N TYR A 70 -32.29 -14.16 11.64
CA TYR A 70 -31.56 -13.09 10.91
C TYR A 70 -30.32 -13.43 10.06
N SER A 71 -29.57 -14.51 10.33
CA SER A 71 -28.58 -15.07 9.38
C SER A 71 -29.23 -15.69 8.12
N LYS A 72 -30.37 -16.37 8.24
CA LYS A 72 -31.19 -16.92 7.14
C LYS A 72 -31.95 -15.88 6.30
N PRO A 73 -32.55 -14.79 6.84
CA PRO A 73 -33.10 -13.67 6.08
C PRO A 73 -32.08 -12.99 5.18
N SER A 74 -30.81 -12.85 5.59
CA SER A 74 -29.75 -12.37 4.69
C SER A 74 -29.58 -13.31 3.49
N ARG A 75 -29.61 -14.62 3.72
CA ARG A 75 -29.57 -15.64 2.66
C ARG A 75 -30.79 -15.58 1.73
N CYS A 76 -32.01 -15.55 2.27
CA CYS A 76 -33.24 -15.44 1.48
C CYS A 76 -33.29 -14.14 0.66
N PHE A 77 -32.80 -13.05 1.23
CA PHE A 77 -32.72 -11.76 0.57
C PHE A 77 -31.68 -11.73 -0.57
N LEU A 78 -30.49 -12.29 -0.35
CA LEU A 78 -29.48 -12.46 -1.41
C LEU A 78 -30.05 -13.32 -2.55
N ASN A 79 -30.84 -14.35 -2.24
CA ASN A 79 -31.51 -15.19 -3.25
C ASN A 79 -32.53 -14.38 -4.09
N CYS A 80 -33.33 -13.50 -3.47
CA CYS A 80 -34.28 -12.65 -4.21
C CYS A 80 -33.58 -11.78 -5.25
N ILE A 81 -32.49 -11.13 -4.86
CA ILE A 81 -31.80 -10.14 -5.70
C ILE A 81 -31.11 -10.83 -6.89
N ARG A 82 -30.51 -12.00 -6.63
CA ARG A 82 -29.86 -12.81 -7.67
C ARG A 82 -30.88 -13.39 -8.65
N GLY A 83 -32.06 -13.79 -8.19
CA GLY A 83 -33.14 -14.33 -9.04
C GLY A 83 -33.84 -13.29 -9.93
N THR A 84 -33.73 -11.99 -9.60
CA THR A 84 -34.46 -10.92 -10.31
C THR A 84 -33.64 -10.18 -11.38
N SER A 85 -32.34 -10.44 -11.47
CA SER A 85 -31.46 -9.72 -12.41
C SER A 85 -30.96 -10.65 -13.51
N GLY A 86 -31.51 -10.53 -14.72
CA GLY A 86 -31.00 -11.21 -15.92
C GLY A 86 -29.60 -10.74 -16.36
N SER A 87 -28.98 -9.83 -15.61
CA SER A 87 -27.60 -9.35 -15.76
C SER A 87 -26.97 -9.20 -14.37
N ILE A 88 -25.78 -9.79 -14.16
CA ILE A 88 -25.10 -9.86 -12.86
C ILE A 88 -24.60 -8.47 -12.47
N ALA A 89 -25.42 -7.70 -11.75
CA ALA A 89 -25.01 -6.43 -11.18
C ALA A 89 -23.89 -6.67 -10.13
N PRO A 90 -22.87 -5.80 -10.05
CA PRO A 90 -21.80 -5.94 -9.07
C PRO A 90 -22.36 -5.78 -7.65
N LEU A 91 -22.21 -6.83 -6.85
CA LEU A 91 -22.63 -6.90 -5.46
C LEU A 91 -21.47 -6.57 -4.53
N ARG A 92 -21.60 -5.50 -3.75
CA ARG A 92 -20.65 -5.14 -2.69
C ARG A 92 -21.28 -5.37 -1.34
N ILE A 93 -20.63 -6.11 -0.45
CA ILE A 93 -21.12 -6.43 0.89
C ILE A 93 -20.23 -5.74 1.93
N SER A 94 -20.85 -5.08 2.90
CA SER A 94 -20.17 -4.38 3.98
C SER A 94 -20.72 -4.81 5.33
N LEU A 95 -19.83 -5.10 6.27
CA LEU A 95 -20.13 -5.67 7.58
C LEU A 95 -19.73 -4.66 8.66
N VAL A 96 -20.59 -4.49 9.68
CA VAL A 96 -20.38 -3.46 10.71
C VAL A 96 -20.04 -4.13 12.04
N PHE A 97 -18.88 -3.79 12.61
CA PHE A 97 -18.36 -4.34 13.88
C PHE A 97 -17.90 -3.21 14.81
N PRO A 98 -18.81 -2.43 15.42
CA PRO A 98 -18.46 -1.19 16.12
C PRO A 98 -17.48 -1.41 17.28
N ASP A 99 -17.56 -2.55 17.97
CA ASP A 99 -16.74 -2.94 19.11
C ASP A 99 -15.94 -4.24 18.87
N GLY A 100 -15.81 -4.65 17.62
CA GLY A 100 -15.20 -5.93 17.25
C GLY A 100 -16.16 -7.11 17.30
N THR A 101 -17.42 -6.90 17.69
CA THR A 101 -18.48 -7.93 17.66
C THR A 101 -19.62 -7.52 16.73
N LEU A 102 -20.43 -8.50 16.31
CA LEU A 102 -21.66 -8.18 15.58
C LEU A 102 -22.62 -7.45 16.51
N PRO A 103 -23.16 -6.29 16.07
CA PRO A 103 -24.25 -5.65 16.78
C PRO A 103 -25.37 -6.67 17.02
N GLU A 104 -25.85 -6.75 18.27
CA GLU A 104 -26.97 -7.61 18.68
C GLU A 104 -26.62 -9.08 19.01
N ALA A 105 -25.34 -9.45 19.08
CA ALA A 105 -24.89 -10.74 19.63
C ALA A 105 -25.47 -11.06 21.03
N ASN A 106 -25.91 -10.03 21.77
CA ASN A 106 -26.48 -10.12 23.11
C ASN A 106 -28.02 -10.06 23.14
N ILE A 107 -28.71 -9.81 22.01
CA ILE A 107 -30.16 -9.57 21.98
C ILE A 107 -30.95 -10.85 21.68
N PHE A 108 -30.36 -11.80 20.96
CA PHE A 108 -30.99 -13.07 20.62
C PHE A 108 -30.24 -14.21 21.30
N SER A 109 -30.96 -15.06 22.04
CA SER A 109 -30.42 -16.22 22.76
C SER A 109 -29.90 -17.35 21.87
N GLU A 110 -29.59 -17.08 20.60
CA GLU A 110 -29.04 -18.03 19.65
C GLU A 110 -27.58 -17.67 19.37
N SER A 111 -26.72 -18.69 19.37
CA SER A 111 -25.27 -18.65 19.17
C SER A 111 -24.85 -18.34 17.71
N CYS A 112 -25.52 -17.40 17.03
CA CYS A 112 -25.23 -16.98 15.65
C CYS A 112 -24.62 -15.57 15.64
N SER A 113 -23.37 -15.42 16.09
CA SER A 113 -22.75 -14.09 16.26
C SER A 113 -21.26 -14.03 15.88
N THR A 114 -20.77 -14.96 15.08
CA THR A 114 -19.36 -15.01 14.67
C THR A 114 -19.13 -14.49 13.25
N MET A 115 -17.88 -14.09 12.94
CA MET A 115 -17.46 -13.79 11.57
C MET A 115 -17.67 -15.00 10.65
N GLU A 116 -17.50 -16.21 11.17
CA GLU A 116 -17.72 -17.45 10.42
C GLU A 116 -19.16 -17.57 9.92
N ASP A 117 -20.14 -17.29 10.77
CA ASP A 117 -21.57 -17.32 10.39
C ASP A 117 -21.87 -16.35 9.23
N VAL A 118 -21.23 -15.18 9.24
CA VAL A 118 -21.36 -14.19 8.18
C VAL A 118 -20.76 -14.71 6.87
N ILE A 119 -19.56 -15.30 6.94
CA ILE A 119 -18.88 -15.82 5.76
C ILE A 119 -19.68 -16.99 5.17
N ASP A 120 -20.15 -17.93 6.00
CA ASP A 120 -20.98 -19.06 5.54
C ASP A 120 -22.29 -18.59 4.92
N THR A 121 -22.90 -17.55 5.50
CA THR A 121 -24.13 -16.96 4.95
C THR A 121 -23.90 -16.31 3.58
N VAL A 122 -22.75 -15.65 3.40
CA VAL A 122 -22.46 -14.89 2.17
C VAL A 122 -21.88 -15.78 1.05
N PHE A 123 -21.03 -16.74 1.41
CA PHE A 123 -20.22 -17.53 0.48
C PHE A 123 -20.57 -19.03 0.43
N GLY A 124 -21.39 -19.52 1.36
CA GLY A 124 -21.80 -20.93 1.44
C GLY A 124 -22.75 -21.44 0.35
N TYR A 125 -23.23 -20.58 -0.55
CA TYR A 125 -24.06 -21.00 -1.69
C TYR A 125 -23.70 -20.17 -2.93
N ASP A 126 -23.07 -20.83 -3.90
CA ASP A 126 -22.60 -20.28 -5.17
C ASP A 126 -21.85 -18.92 -5.02
N SER A 127 -20.57 -19.02 -4.72
CA SER A 127 -19.66 -17.90 -4.44
C SER A 127 -19.39 -16.98 -5.64
N ALA A 128 -19.95 -17.27 -6.82
CA ALA A 128 -19.62 -16.59 -8.08
C ALA A 128 -20.08 -15.11 -8.17
N GLY A 129 -20.93 -14.63 -7.25
CA GLY A 129 -21.64 -13.35 -7.39
C GLY A 129 -21.10 -12.15 -6.58
N VAL A 130 -20.17 -12.33 -5.64
CA VAL A 130 -19.75 -11.23 -4.74
C VAL A 130 -18.52 -10.53 -5.30
N ALA A 131 -18.67 -9.26 -5.68
CA ALA A 131 -17.57 -8.47 -6.25
C ALA A 131 -16.66 -7.88 -5.17
N ALA A 132 -17.19 -7.60 -3.98
CA ALA A 132 -16.45 -7.08 -2.85
C ALA A 132 -17.12 -7.44 -1.53
N VAL A 133 -16.31 -7.68 -0.49
CA VAL A 133 -16.75 -7.86 0.89
C VAL A 133 -15.82 -7.08 1.82
N GLY A 134 -16.33 -6.53 2.92
CA GLY A 134 -15.41 -5.97 3.91
C GLY A 134 -16.05 -5.25 5.07
N ILE A 135 -15.23 -4.58 5.86
CA ILE A 135 -15.54 -4.08 7.20
C ILE A 135 -15.79 -2.57 7.16
N ASN A 136 -16.85 -2.10 7.82
CA ASN A 136 -17.28 -0.71 7.86
C ASN A 136 -17.63 -0.26 9.29
N CYS A 137 -17.56 1.04 9.55
CA CYS A 137 -17.93 1.70 10.81
C CYS A 137 -17.37 1.00 12.07
N THR A 138 -16.20 0.40 11.94
CA THR A 138 -15.52 -0.39 12.96
C THR A 138 -14.37 0.42 13.55
N LYS A 139 -14.14 0.34 14.87
CA LYS A 139 -12.99 1.03 15.46
C LYS A 139 -11.67 0.44 14.91
N PRO A 140 -10.69 1.28 14.50
CA PRO A 140 -9.48 0.81 13.82
C PRO A 140 -8.72 -0.31 14.52
N ARG A 141 -8.70 -0.32 15.86
CA ARG A 141 -8.03 -1.35 16.67
C ARG A 141 -8.53 -2.79 16.45
N TYR A 142 -9.74 -2.98 15.93
CA TYR A 142 -10.30 -4.31 15.66
C TYR A 142 -10.05 -4.79 14.23
N LEU A 143 -9.64 -3.89 13.33
CA LEU A 143 -9.57 -4.18 11.90
C LEU A 143 -8.65 -5.34 11.59
N GLN A 144 -7.45 -5.36 12.17
CA GLN A 144 -6.46 -6.39 11.84
C GLN A 144 -6.99 -7.79 12.18
N GLY A 145 -7.60 -7.98 13.35
CA GLY A 145 -8.19 -9.25 13.77
C GLY A 145 -9.38 -9.66 12.88
N LEU A 146 -10.27 -8.71 12.57
CA LEU A 146 -11.44 -8.97 11.73
C LEU A 146 -11.05 -9.27 10.26
N VAL A 147 -10.04 -8.59 9.72
CA VAL A 147 -9.51 -8.87 8.38
C VAL A 147 -8.87 -10.26 8.34
N ARG A 148 -8.08 -10.65 9.35
CA ARG A 148 -7.54 -12.02 9.46
C ARG A 148 -8.66 -13.06 9.52
N ALA A 149 -9.70 -12.82 10.31
CA ALA A 149 -10.83 -13.74 10.41
C ALA A 149 -11.59 -13.87 9.08
N LEU A 150 -11.77 -12.76 8.36
CA LEU A 150 -12.40 -12.74 7.05
C LEU A 150 -11.55 -13.47 5.98
N ASP A 151 -10.23 -13.27 6.00
CA ASP A 151 -9.27 -13.95 5.14
C ASP A 151 -9.29 -15.47 5.37
N VAL A 152 -9.05 -15.92 6.60
CA VAL A 152 -9.04 -17.34 6.98
C VAL A 152 -10.38 -18.00 6.63
N GLY A 153 -11.49 -17.35 6.99
CA GLY A 153 -12.81 -17.92 6.75
C GLY A 153 -13.17 -18.00 5.26
N LEU A 154 -12.62 -17.13 4.40
CA LEU A 154 -12.85 -17.21 2.95
C LEU A 154 -12.06 -18.32 2.27
N ARG A 155 -10.91 -18.73 2.82
CA ARG A 155 -10.07 -19.80 2.25
C ARG A 155 -10.76 -21.16 2.20
N LYS A 156 -11.81 -21.38 3.00
CA LYS A 156 -12.60 -22.63 2.97
C LYS A 156 -13.48 -22.76 1.72
N PHE A 157 -13.63 -21.70 0.93
CA PHE A 157 -14.43 -21.70 -0.28
C PHE A 157 -13.58 -21.75 -1.54
N ASN A 158 -14.01 -22.55 -2.52
CA ASN A 158 -13.42 -22.57 -3.85
C ASN A 158 -14.00 -21.44 -4.72
N LEU A 159 -13.48 -20.23 -4.53
CA LEU A 159 -13.97 -19.02 -5.19
C LEU A 159 -13.54 -18.98 -6.67
N THR A 160 -14.48 -19.16 -7.60
CA THR A 160 -14.24 -18.96 -9.05
C THR A 160 -13.87 -17.52 -9.40
N ARG A 161 -14.31 -16.55 -8.59
CA ARG A 161 -13.94 -15.14 -8.67
C ARG A 161 -13.63 -14.60 -7.28
N LYS A 162 -12.40 -14.15 -7.08
CA LYS A 162 -11.95 -13.56 -5.81
C LYS A 162 -12.58 -12.17 -5.60
N PRO A 163 -13.31 -11.91 -4.48
CA PRO A 163 -13.85 -10.58 -4.20
C PRO A 163 -12.74 -9.56 -3.87
N LYS A 164 -13.03 -8.27 -3.96
CA LYS A 164 -12.16 -7.24 -3.35
C LYS A 164 -12.44 -7.11 -1.85
N LEU A 165 -11.41 -6.92 -1.04
CA LEU A 165 -11.57 -6.53 0.37
C LEU A 165 -11.87 -5.04 0.47
N THR A 166 -12.83 -4.64 1.30
CA THR A 166 -13.08 -3.22 1.58
C THR A 166 -12.87 -2.88 3.05
N ILE A 167 -12.07 -1.86 3.36
CA ILE A 167 -11.78 -1.44 4.74
C ILE A 167 -12.23 0.01 4.90
N GLN A 168 -13.28 0.23 5.69
CA GLN A 168 -13.90 1.55 5.91
C GLN A 168 -14.21 1.80 7.40
N PRO A 169 -13.19 1.84 8.27
CA PRO A 169 -13.38 2.05 9.70
C PRO A 169 -13.95 3.42 10.06
N ASP A 170 -14.40 3.48 11.30
CA ASP A 170 -14.73 4.70 12.03
C ASP A 170 -13.46 5.58 12.24
N GLY A 171 -13.55 6.88 11.93
CA GLY A 171 -12.49 7.87 12.15
C GLY A 171 -12.61 8.70 13.43
N GLY A 172 -13.61 8.43 14.26
CA GLY A 172 -13.76 9.04 15.59
C GLY A 172 -14.51 10.37 15.62
N LEU A 173 -14.99 10.87 14.48
CA LEU A 173 -15.80 12.10 14.46
C LEU A 173 -17.11 11.92 15.22
N SER A 174 -17.53 13.00 15.86
CA SER A 174 -18.85 13.16 16.48
C SER A 174 -19.68 14.12 15.63
N TYR A 175 -20.96 13.80 15.46
CA TYR A 175 -21.89 14.69 14.77
C TYR A 175 -22.38 15.78 15.70
N ILE A 176 -22.26 17.03 15.27
CA ILE A 176 -22.76 18.19 15.99
C ILE A 176 -24.07 18.62 15.33
N ALA A 177 -25.19 18.34 16.01
CA ALA A 177 -26.53 18.57 15.47
C ALA A 177 -26.82 20.06 15.17
N GLN A 178 -26.20 20.98 15.92
CA GLN A 178 -26.34 22.42 15.74
C GLN A 178 -25.69 22.91 14.44
N THR A 179 -24.47 22.45 14.16
CA THR A 179 -23.71 22.85 12.95
C THR A 179 -24.00 21.94 11.76
N ARG A 180 -24.72 20.82 11.99
CA ARG A 180 -24.96 19.74 11.02
C ARG A 180 -23.66 19.21 10.41
N GLY A 181 -22.57 19.30 11.16
CA GLY A 181 -21.22 18.94 10.75
C GLY A 181 -20.64 17.81 11.58
N TRP A 182 -19.57 17.21 11.06
CA TRP A 182 -18.77 16.21 11.74
C TRP A 182 -17.51 16.87 12.30
N GLU A 183 -17.28 16.76 13.59
CA GLU A 183 -16.16 17.42 14.27
C GLU A 183 -15.32 16.41 15.06
N LEU A 184 -14.02 16.69 15.15
CA LEU A 184 -13.10 15.91 15.98
C LEU A 184 -13.35 16.23 17.47
N PRO A 185 -13.17 15.28 18.39
CA PRO A 185 -13.26 15.55 19.81
C PRO A 185 -12.25 16.63 20.23
N SER A 186 -12.71 17.63 20.97
CA SER A 186 -12.01 18.89 21.26
C SER A 186 -10.78 18.80 22.20
N SER A 187 -10.19 17.62 22.41
CA SER A 187 -9.19 17.41 23.47
C SER A 187 -7.94 16.58 23.12
N THR A 188 -7.57 16.42 21.86
CA THR A 188 -6.34 15.68 21.48
C THR A 188 -5.66 16.27 20.26
N ASP A 189 -4.34 16.14 20.19
CA ASP A 189 -3.53 16.56 19.04
C ASP A 189 -4.00 15.81 17.77
N ASP A 190 -4.75 16.52 16.93
CA ASP A 190 -5.48 15.97 15.78
C ASP A 190 -4.55 15.20 14.82
N SER A 191 -3.28 15.59 14.73
CA SER A 191 -2.34 14.95 13.80
C SER A 191 -1.94 13.55 14.25
N GLU A 192 -1.70 13.32 15.55
CA GLU A 192 -1.21 12.02 16.05
C GLU A 192 -2.30 10.94 15.95
N GLN A 193 -3.55 11.31 16.24
CA GLN A 193 -4.67 10.37 16.14
C GLN A 193 -4.97 9.98 14.70
N VAL A 194 -4.95 10.94 13.77
CA VAL A 194 -5.16 10.66 12.35
C VAL A 194 -4.02 9.81 11.78
N GLU A 195 -2.78 10.05 12.21
CA GLU A 195 -1.62 9.23 11.83
C GLU A 195 -1.72 7.80 12.40
N LYS A 196 -2.15 7.66 13.65
CA LYS A 196 -2.42 6.35 14.26
C LYS A 196 -3.56 5.62 13.55
N TRP A 197 -4.63 6.34 13.19
CA TRP A 197 -5.74 5.78 12.40
C TRP A 197 -5.22 5.25 11.06
N ALA A 198 -4.47 6.07 10.32
CA ALA A 198 -3.93 5.73 9.01
C ALA A 198 -3.04 4.48 9.05
N ARG A 199 -2.14 4.40 10.04
CA ARG A 199 -1.31 3.21 10.27
C ARG A 199 -2.14 1.95 10.51
N LEU A 200 -3.11 2.00 11.43
CA LEU A 200 -3.96 0.84 11.73
C LEU A 200 -4.77 0.36 10.51
N VAL A 201 -5.21 1.27 9.64
CA VAL A 201 -5.89 0.89 8.38
C VAL A 201 -4.92 0.26 7.39
N ALA A 202 -3.72 0.83 7.23
CA ALA A 202 -2.68 0.29 6.35
C ALA A 202 -2.20 -1.09 6.82
N ASP A 203 -2.00 -1.28 8.13
CA ASP A 203 -1.59 -2.55 8.73
C ASP A 203 -2.66 -3.64 8.55
N ALA A 204 -3.94 -3.27 8.67
CA ALA A 204 -5.04 -4.19 8.40
C ALA A 204 -5.11 -4.59 6.91
N ALA A 205 -4.83 -3.66 5.99
CA ALA A 205 -4.75 -3.96 4.56
C ALA A 205 -3.54 -4.86 4.23
N ALA A 206 -2.41 -4.66 4.90
CA ALA A 206 -1.18 -5.42 4.68
C ALA A 206 -1.35 -6.93 4.92
N VAL A 207 -2.22 -7.33 5.86
CA VAL A 207 -2.59 -8.74 6.11
C VAL A 207 -2.95 -9.47 4.82
N VAL A 208 -3.62 -8.78 3.89
CA VAL A 208 -4.15 -9.35 2.65
C VAL A 208 -3.30 -9.00 1.43
N ILE A 209 -2.62 -7.84 1.42
CA ILE A 209 -1.75 -7.43 0.31
C ILE A 209 -0.50 -8.30 0.20
N ASN A 210 0.07 -8.70 1.34
CA ASN A 210 1.35 -9.41 1.35
C ASN A 210 1.20 -10.92 1.12
N ASP A 211 -0.02 -11.44 1.24
CA ASP A 211 -0.28 -12.86 1.00
C ASP A 211 -0.64 -13.13 -0.47
N THR A 212 0.28 -13.78 -1.18
CA THR A 212 0.09 -14.23 -2.57
C THR A 212 -1.03 -15.27 -2.72
N THR A 213 -1.37 -15.98 -1.63
CA THR A 213 -2.45 -16.98 -1.58
C THR A 213 -3.80 -16.39 -1.19
N SER A 214 -3.87 -15.08 -0.98
CA SER A 214 -5.05 -14.37 -0.50
C SER A 214 -6.31 -14.71 -1.30
N PRO A 215 -7.48 -14.92 -0.63
CA PRO A 215 -8.75 -15.15 -1.29
C PRO A 215 -9.31 -13.87 -1.94
N PHE A 216 -8.63 -12.73 -1.80
CA PHE A 216 -9.04 -11.45 -2.37
C PHE A 216 -8.29 -11.11 -3.66
N SER A 217 -8.96 -10.37 -4.57
CA SER A 217 -8.36 -9.86 -5.81
C SER A 217 -7.74 -8.46 -5.68
N GLY A 218 -7.87 -7.84 -4.51
CA GLY A 218 -7.35 -6.50 -4.24
C GLY A 218 -8.09 -5.84 -3.08
N ILE A 219 -7.63 -4.65 -2.68
CA ILE A 219 -8.15 -3.92 -1.51
C ILE A 219 -8.65 -2.53 -1.92
N VAL A 220 -9.74 -2.10 -1.28
CA VAL A 220 -10.24 -0.72 -1.28
C VAL A 220 -10.28 -0.24 0.17
N ALA A 221 -9.31 0.60 0.56
CA ALA A 221 -9.23 1.16 1.91
C ALA A 221 -9.63 2.65 1.93
N GLY A 222 -10.29 3.06 3.01
CA GLY A 222 -10.73 4.43 3.25
C GLY A 222 -11.30 4.55 4.67
N GLY A 223 -12.29 5.41 4.87
CA GLY A 223 -13.05 5.50 6.13
C GLY A 223 -14.54 5.61 5.87
N CYS A 224 -15.34 5.49 6.93
CA CYS A 224 -16.79 5.70 6.85
C CYS A 224 -17.15 7.20 6.82
N PHE A 225 -18.40 7.58 7.08
CA PHE A 225 -18.78 8.99 7.16
C PHE A 225 -18.13 9.76 8.34
N LYS A 226 -17.43 9.05 9.26
CA LYS A 226 -16.75 9.61 10.43
C LYS A 226 -15.27 9.96 10.17
N ILE A 227 -14.87 10.25 8.94
CA ILE A 227 -13.52 10.71 8.60
C ILE A 227 -13.57 12.06 7.86
N VAL A 228 -12.47 12.81 7.97
CA VAL A 228 -12.21 14.02 7.17
C VAL A 228 -11.16 13.74 6.10
N VAL A 229 -10.99 14.67 5.15
CA VAL A 229 -10.01 14.57 4.05
C VAL A 229 -8.60 14.22 4.53
N HIS A 230 -8.16 14.79 5.66
CA HIS A 230 -6.85 14.51 6.24
C HIS A 230 -6.62 13.02 6.57
N HIS A 231 -7.66 12.27 6.93
CA HIS A 231 -7.52 10.82 7.16
C HIS A 231 -7.12 10.09 5.87
N ILE A 232 -7.72 10.44 4.74
CA ILE A 232 -7.39 9.84 3.45
C ILE A 232 -6.00 10.25 2.98
N GLU A 233 -5.60 11.51 3.22
CA GLU A 233 -4.24 11.97 2.93
C GLU A 233 -3.19 11.19 3.73
N ARG A 234 -3.40 11.03 5.04
CA ARG A 234 -2.50 10.25 5.91
C ARG A 234 -2.50 8.77 5.58
N LEU A 235 -3.64 8.18 5.24
CA LEU A 235 -3.71 6.78 4.79
C LEU A 235 -2.90 6.55 3.53
N ARG A 236 -3.04 7.43 2.53
CA ARG A 236 -2.21 7.37 1.32
C ARG A 236 -0.72 7.46 1.67
N ASN A 237 -0.34 8.39 2.56
CA ASN A 237 1.05 8.51 3.00
C ASN A 237 1.53 7.25 3.73
N ALA A 238 0.75 6.68 4.66
CA ALA A 238 1.09 5.47 5.38
C ALA A 238 1.28 4.27 4.44
N CYS A 239 0.47 4.16 3.38
CA CYS A 239 0.63 3.15 2.34
C CYS A 239 1.92 3.35 1.53
N SER A 240 2.25 4.60 1.14
CA SER A 240 3.47 4.90 0.38
C SER A 240 4.75 4.93 1.25
N ALA A 241 4.62 5.13 2.56
CA ALA A 241 5.73 5.27 3.51
C ALA A 241 6.33 3.94 3.96
N ARG A 242 5.85 2.77 3.50
CA ARG A 242 6.38 1.47 3.95
C ARG A 242 7.89 1.35 3.78
N ALA A 243 8.46 1.85 2.67
CA ALA A 243 9.91 1.90 2.46
C ALA A 243 10.61 2.92 3.38
N GLN A 244 10.01 4.10 3.60
CA GLN A 244 10.54 5.13 4.52
C GLN A 244 10.53 4.68 5.98
N ASN A 245 9.48 3.98 6.38
CA ASN A 245 9.30 3.44 7.71
C ASN A 245 10.28 2.29 7.95
N LEU A 246 10.58 1.50 6.91
CA LEU A 246 11.59 0.44 6.99
C LEU A 246 12.97 1.05 7.28
N ASP A 247 13.40 2.07 6.53
CA ASP A 247 14.67 2.77 6.79
C ASP A 247 14.68 3.43 8.19
N GLN A 248 13.55 4.01 8.63
CA GLN A 248 13.42 4.56 9.99
C GLN A 248 13.51 3.50 11.07
N ASP A 249 12.93 2.31 10.87
CA ASP A 249 12.99 1.20 11.81
C ASP A 249 14.40 0.59 11.90
N LEU A 250 15.12 0.54 10.78
CA LEU A 250 16.53 0.15 10.75
C LEU A 250 17.39 1.13 11.55
N MET A 251 17.16 2.43 11.39
CA MET A 251 17.93 3.45 12.10
C MET A 251 17.51 3.64 13.57
N GLY A 252 16.23 3.44 13.86
CA GLY A 252 15.64 3.55 15.20
C GLY A 252 15.90 2.30 16.02
N GLU A 253 14.95 1.35 15.99
CA GLU A 253 15.03 0.11 16.77
C GLU A 253 16.22 -0.77 16.35
N GLY A 254 16.66 -0.69 15.10
CA GLY A 254 17.78 -1.46 14.57
C GLY A 254 19.15 -0.92 14.94
N GLY A 255 19.22 0.32 15.44
CA GLY A 255 20.45 0.95 15.88
C GLY A 255 21.46 1.25 14.77
N TYR A 256 21.06 1.17 13.49
CA TYR A 256 21.91 1.57 12.40
C TYR A 256 22.04 3.10 12.34
N THR A 257 23.22 3.59 11.99
CA THR A 257 23.34 4.98 11.54
C THR A 257 23.12 5.07 10.03
N LEU A 258 22.73 6.25 9.54
CA LEU A 258 22.60 6.50 8.11
C LEU A 258 23.91 6.17 7.36
N GLU A 259 25.04 6.49 7.99
CA GLU A 259 26.38 6.27 7.47
C GLU A 259 26.66 4.79 7.22
N GLN A 260 26.26 3.91 8.17
CA GLN A 260 26.44 2.47 8.04
C GLN A 260 25.59 1.89 6.90
N LEU A 261 24.32 2.30 6.82
CA LEU A 261 23.42 1.84 5.76
C LEU A 261 23.91 2.29 4.38
N MET A 262 24.33 3.54 4.26
CA MET A 262 24.85 4.13 3.02
C MET A 262 26.17 3.47 2.58
N GLU A 263 27.08 3.16 3.51
CA GLU A 263 28.32 2.47 3.18
C GLU A 263 28.07 1.06 2.60
N LEU A 264 27.13 0.33 3.21
CA LEU A 264 26.74 -1.01 2.75
C LEU A 264 25.97 -0.96 1.43
N ALA A 265 25.07 0.01 1.26
CA ALA A 265 24.33 0.23 0.02
C ALA A 265 25.25 0.57 -1.14
N GLY A 266 26.18 1.52 -0.96
CA GLY A 266 27.14 1.89 -1.99
C GLY A 266 28.14 0.77 -2.33
N LEU A 267 28.54 -0.05 -1.35
CA LEU A 267 29.31 -1.26 -1.60
C LEU A 267 28.52 -2.25 -2.49
N ALA A 268 27.23 -2.46 -2.20
CA ALA A 268 26.36 -3.30 -3.01
C ALA A 268 26.21 -2.76 -4.45
N CYS A 269 26.15 -1.44 -4.63
CA CYS A 269 26.15 -0.78 -5.94
C CYS A 269 27.43 -1.12 -6.72
N ALA A 270 28.59 -0.93 -6.11
CA ALA A 270 29.87 -1.23 -6.75
C ALA A 270 30.03 -2.73 -7.09
N GLN A 271 29.58 -3.62 -6.19
CA GLN A 271 29.59 -5.07 -6.44
C GLN A 271 28.67 -5.47 -7.59
N THR A 272 27.52 -4.81 -7.74
CA THR A 272 26.58 -5.07 -8.85
C THR A 272 27.21 -4.70 -10.18
N VAL A 273 27.83 -3.52 -10.27
CA VAL A 273 28.58 -3.11 -11.46
C VAL A 273 29.73 -4.09 -11.74
N GLN A 274 30.48 -4.51 -10.71
CA GLN A 274 31.57 -5.49 -10.87
C GLN A 274 31.11 -6.87 -11.32
N ARG A 275 29.94 -7.32 -10.88
CA ARG A 275 29.36 -8.61 -11.27
C ARG A 275 28.92 -8.60 -12.74
N LEU A 276 28.28 -7.53 -13.18
CA LEU A 276 27.70 -7.44 -14.52
C LEU A 276 28.68 -6.95 -15.58
N TYR A 277 29.56 -6.02 -15.21
CA TYR A 277 30.46 -5.31 -16.11
C TYR A 277 31.88 -5.27 -15.52
N PRO A 278 32.61 -6.40 -15.47
CA PRO A 278 33.91 -6.50 -14.81
C PRO A 278 34.95 -5.49 -15.32
N SER A 279 35.80 -4.95 -14.43
CA SER A 279 36.76 -3.88 -14.73
C SER A 279 37.78 -4.18 -15.84
N HIS A 280 38.08 -5.45 -16.11
CA HIS A 280 38.99 -5.85 -17.18
C HIS A 280 38.37 -5.73 -18.60
N THR A 281 37.04 -5.71 -18.70
CA THR A 281 36.31 -5.46 -19.97
C THR A 281 35.62 -4.09 -20.00
N HIS A 282 35.19 -3.58 -18.85
CA HIS A 282 34.43 -2.32 -18.73
C HIS A 282 35.18 -1.35 -17.82
N LYS A 283 36.32 -0.84 -18.28
CA LYS A 283 37.26 -0.11 -17.42
C LYS A 283 36.75 1.24 -16.92
N GLN A 284 35.85 1.91 -17.64
CA GLN A 284 35.38 3.26 -17.31
C GLN A 284 33.91 3.26 -16.87
N VAL A 285 33.64 3.72 -15.66
CA VAL A 285 32.27 3.81 -15.10
C VAL A 285 31.91 5.27 -14.93
N LEU A 286 30.80 5.70 -15.51
CA LEU A 286 30.21 7.01 -15.18
C LEU A 286 29.24 6.82 -14.02
N VAL A 287 29.60 7.36 -12.86
CA VAL A 287 28.72 7.42 -11.68
C VAL A 287 27.97 8.75 -11.70
N SER A 288 26.66 8.68 -11.87
CA SER A 288 25.77 9.85 -11.91
C SER A 288 25.06 9.99 -10.57
N ALA A 289 25.48 10.94 -9.74
CA ALA A 289 25.01 11.12 -8.38
C ALA A 289 24.13 12.37 -8.22
N GLY A 290 23.01 12.23 -7.51
CA GLY A 290 22.12 13.35 -7.18
C GLY A 290 22.33 13.91 -5.78
N PRO A 291 21.58 14.95 -5.37
CA PRO A 291 21.86 15.70 -4.14
C PRO A 291 21.42 14.99 -2.84
N GLY A 292 20.68 13.88 -2.94
CA GLY A 292 20.09 13.18 -1.80
C GLY A 292 20.88 11.95 -1.34
N ASN A 293 20.24 11.11 -0.52
CA ASN A 293 20.84 9.86 -0.02
C ASN A 293 21.28 8.94 -1.16
N GLN A 294 20.49 8.85 -2.24
CA GLN A 294 20.83 8.04 -3.40
C GLN A 294 22.17 8.44 -4.03
N GLY A 295 22.45 9.74 -4.11
CA GLY A 295 23.75 10.21 -4.58
C GLY A 295 24.86 9.90 -3.60
N GLY A 296 24.60 9.89 -2.29
CA GLY A 296 25.52 9.40 -1.28
C GLY A 296 25.92 7.94 -1.50
N ASP A 297 24.96 7.05 -1.81
CA ASP A 297 25.24 5.67 -2.22
C ASP A 297 26.14 5.64 -3.48
N GLY A 298 25.89 6.55 -4.43
CA GLY A 298 26.73 6.75 -5.61
C GLY A 298 28.17 7.19 -5.28
N LEU A 299 28.37 8.11 -4.32
CA LEU A 299 29.70 8.53 -3.89
C LEU A 299 30.48 7.38 -3.24
N VAL A 300 29.82 6.62 -2.36
CA VAL A 300 30.40 5.39 -1.77
C VAL A 300 30.75 4.40 -2.88
N ALA A 301 29.84 4.18 -3.83
CA ALA A 301 30.08 3.28 -4.96
C ALA A 301 31.27 3.74 -5.81
N ALA A 302 31.42 5.03 -6.09
CA ALA A 302 32.56 5.57 -6.84
C ALA A 302 33.90 5.27 -6.15
N ARG A 303 33.97 5.40 -4.82
CA ARG A 303 35.14 5.02 -4.02
C ARG A 303 35.46 3.53 -4.16
N HIS A 304 34.48 2.65 -3.96
CA HIS A 304 34.67 1.20 -4.08
C HIS A 304 35.01 0.76 -5.50
N LEU A 305 34.41 1.37 -6.53
CA LEU A 305 34.74 1.11 -7.93
C LEU A 305 36.20 1.48 -8.22
N SER A 306 36.71 2.59 -7.69
CA SER A 306 38.14 2.92 -7.80
C SER A 306 39.02 1.82 -7.19
N LEU A 307 38.65 1.31 -6.01
CA LEU A 307 39.34 0.20 -5.35
C LEU A 307 39.23 -1.14 -6.12
N PHE A 308 38.15 -1.35 -6.87
CA PHE A 308 37.95 -2.53 -7.72
C PHE A 308 38.68 -2.43 -9.08
N GLY A 309 39.46 -1.36 -9.28
CA GLY A 309 40.31 -1.17 -10.46
C GLY A 309 39.63 -0.47 -11.64
N TYR A 310 38.44 0.13 -11.43
CA TYR A 310 37.81 0.98 -12.43
C TYR A 310 38.41 2.39 -12.46
N LYS A 311 38.32 3.03 -13.62
CA LYS A 311 38.41 4.49 -13.74
C LYS A 311 37.01 5.07 -13.58
N ALA A 312 36.69 5.54 -12.39
CA ALA A 312 35.39 6.14 -12.09
C ALA A 312 35.37 7.62 -12.53
N LEU A 313 34.40 7.97 -13.37
CA LEU A 313 34.03 9.34 -13.70
C LEU A 313 32.82 9.71 -12.82
N LEU A 314 32.88 10.82 -12.08
CA LEU A 314 31.80 11.27 -11.20
C LEU A 314 31.11 12.50 -11.76
N PHE A 315 29.83 12.35 -12.10
CA PHE A 315 28.92 13.46 -12.32
C PHE A 315 28.15 13.76 -11.03
N TYR A 316 28.48 14.88 -10.39
CA TYR A 316 27.85 15.32 -9.14
C TYR A 316 27.61 16.84 -9.14
N PRO A 317 26.71 17.35 -10.01
CA PRO A 317 26.59 18.79 -10.28
C PRO A 317 25.94 19.58 -9.13
N LYS A 318 25.32 18.89 -8.17
CA LYS A 318 24.63 19.52 -7.04
C LYS A 318 24.99 18.82 -5.73
N PRO A 319 26.02 19.30 -5.02
CA PRO A 319 26.42 18.75 -3.74
C PRO A 319 25.30 18.74 -2.71
N SER A 320 25.28 17.72 -1.87
CA SER A 320 24.31 17.56 -0.80
C SER A 320 24.54 18.58 0.31
N LYS A 321 23.46 18.91 1.03
CA LYS A 321 23.52 19.67 2.28
C LYS A 321 23.83 18.78 3.49
N ASN A 322 23.72 17.46 3.34
CA ASN A 322 24.03 16.52 4.40
C ASN A 322 25.54 16.49 4.65
N GLN A 323 25.97 16.73 5.89
CA GLN A 323 27.38 16.81 6.27
C GLN A 323 28.13 15.50 6.01
N PHE A 324 27.49 14.34 6.22
CA PHE A 324 28.11 13.05 5.95
C PHE A 324 28.34 12.84 4.46
N VAL A 325 27.37 13.18 3.61
CA VAL A 325 27.52 13.09 2.15
C VAL A 325 28.64 14.01 1.64
N GLN A 326 28.82 15.19 2.27
CA GLN A 326 29.97 16.06 1.97
C GLN A 326 31.30 15.45 2.42
N GLN A 327 31.32 14.68 3.51
CA GLN A 327 32.52 13.93 3.90
C GLN A 327 32.83 12.80 2.92
N LEU A 328 31.82 12.11 2.39
CA LEU A 328 31.99 11.12 1.32
C LEU A 328 32.60 11.76 0.07
N ASP A 329 32.12 12.93 -0.36
CA ASP A 329 32.72 13.65 -1.49
C ASP A 329 34.20 13.96 -1.21
N LYS A 330 34.55 14.49 -0.03
CA LYS A 330 35.95 14.72 0.36
C LYS A 330 36.80 13.45 0.35
N GLN A 331 36.25 12.30 0.74
CA GLN A 331 37.00 11.04 0.70
C GLN A 331 37.49 10.75 -0.72
N LEU A 332 36.70 11.08 -1.75
CA LEU A 332 37.04 10.81 -3.15
C LEU A 332 38.29 11.55 -3.63
N ASP A 333 38.72 12.61 -2.94
CA ASP A 333 40.00 13.29 -3.22
C ASP A 333 41.21 12.39 -3.00
N HIS A 334 41.04 11.33 -2.21
CA HIS A 334 42.08 10.34 -1.91
C HIS A 334 42.00 9.09 -2.79
N PHE A 335 41.06 9.04 -3.74
CA PHE A 335 40.87 7.91 -4.65
C PHE A 335 40.98 8.37 -6.12
N SER A 336 41.17 7.42 -7.03
CA SER A 336 41.27 7.71 -8.46
C SER A 336 39.88 7.91 -9.08
N VAL A 337 39.17 8.94 -8.63
CA VAL A 337 37.85 9.35 -9.11
C VAL A 337 37.96 10.69 -9.82
N GLN A 338 37.63 10.71 -11.11
CA GLN A 338 37.67 11.92 -11.94
C GLN A 338 36.30 12.61 -11.90
N ARG A 339 36.22 13.79 -11.28
CA ARG A 339 35.00 14.61 -11.31
C ARG A 339 34.84 15.27 -12.67
N ILE A 340 33.61 15.28 -13.19
CA ILE A 340 33.25 15.95 -14.44
C ILE A 340 32.32 17.14 -14.18
N GLN A 341 32.45 18.19 -14.99
CA GLN A 341 31.54 19.32 -14.94
C GLN A 341 30.18 18.97 -15.56
N ALA A 342 29.17 19.79 -15.29
CA ALA A 342 27.81 19.47 -15.72
C ALA A 342 27.67 19.46 -17.25
N GLU A 343 28.31 20.42 -17.89
CA GLU A 343 28.43 20.60 -19.34
C GLU A 343 29.18 19.46 -20.04
N ASP A 344 30.03 18.71 -19.35
CA ASP A 344 30.83 17.62 -19.91
C ASP A 344 30.13 16.25 -19.81
N PHE A 345 28.87 16.21 -19.35
CA PHE A 345 28.15 14.96 -19.09
C PHE A 345 28.11 14.03 -20.30
N GLU A 346 27.73 14.54 -21.47
CA GLU A 346 27.65 13.75 -22.70
C GLU A 346 29.02 13.20 -23.10
N GLY A 347 30.08 14.01 -22.98
CA GLY A 347 31.45 13.57 -23.25
C GLY A 347 31.88 12.41 -22.34
N ALA A 348 31.57 12.50 -21.04
CA ALA A 348 31.84 11.44 -20.09
C ALA A 348 30.99 10.19 -20.33
N LEU A 349 29.72 10.37 -20.72
CA LEU A 349 28.83 9.29 -21.09
C LEU A 349 29.38 8.50 -22.28
N HIS A 350 29.85 9.18 -23.33
CA HIS A 350 30.49 8.55 -24.49
C HIS A 350 31.79 7.81 -24.15
N GLN A 351 32.59 8.34 -23.23
CA GLN A 351 33.85 7.71 -22.78
C GLN A 351 33.62 6.50 -21.87
N SER A 352 32.47 6.44 -21.19
CA SER A 352 32.13 5.37 -20.26
C SER A 352 31.78 4.07 -20.97
N THR A 353 32.07 2.96 -20.31
CA THR A 353 31.65 1.62 -20.75
C THR A 353 30.38 1.15 -20.05
N VAL A 354 30.05 1.75 -18.89
CA VAL A 354 28.83 1.50 -18.11
C VAL A 354 28.50 2.74 -17.29
N VAL A 355 27.21 2.96 -17.04
CA VAL A 355 26.71 4.04 -16.19
C VAL A 355 26.12 3.45 -14.91
N LEU A 356 26.44 4.04 -13.76
CA LEU A 356 25.73 3.84 -12.50
C LEU A 356 24.80 5.04 -12.27
N ASP A 357 23.51 4.83 -12.41
CA ASP A 357 22.47 5.82 -12.13
C ASP A 357 22.13 5.82 -10.63
N ALA A 358 22.63 6.84 -9.93
CA ALA A 358 22.37 7.13 -8.54
C ALA A 358 21.84 8.57 -8.37
N ILE A 359 21.08 9.07 -9.35
CA ILE A 359 20.59 10.45 -9.37
C ILE A 359 19.41 10.61 -8.40
N PHE A 360 18.33 9.85 -8.59
CA PHE A 360 17.10 9.97 -7.81
C PHE A 360 16.63 8.62 -7.28
N GLY A 361 16.55 8.49 -5.95
CA GLY A 361 15.96 7.32 -5.29
C GLY A 361 14.47 7.46 -5.04
N PHE A 362 13.93 6.53 -4.25
CA PHE A 362 12.48 6.39 -3.97
C PHE A 362 11.80 7.62 -3.34
N SER A 363 12.54 8.59 -2.80
CA SER A 363 11.95 9.80 -2.19
C SER A 363 11.71 10.94 -3.19
N PHE A 364 12.23 10.82 -4.41
CA PHE A 364 12.05 11.83 -5.45
C PHE A 364 10.60 11.89 -5.94
N LYS A 365 10.12 13.11 -6.22
CA LYS A 365 8.75 13.36 -6.72
C LYS A 365 8.77 14.41 -7.82
N GLY A 366 7.94 14.19 -8.84
CA GLY A 366 7.77 15.11 -9.96
C GLY A 366 8.80 14.88 -11.06
N ASP A 367 9.02 15.91 -11.87
CA ASP A 367 9.85 15.82 -13.06
C ASP A 367 11.29 16.29 -12.79
N PRO A 368 12.29 15.67 -13.45
CA PRO A 368 13.65 16.17 -13.45
C PRO A 368 13.70 17.64 -13.84
N ARG A 369 14.59 18.39 -13.19
CA ARG A 369 14.85 19.81 -13.46
C ARG A 369 16.35 20.01 -13.63
N PRO A 370 16.79 21.13 -14.22
CA PRO A 370 18.20 21.47 -14.27
C PRO A 370 18.86 21.37 -12.89
N PRO A 371 20.08 20.80 -12.80
CA PRO A 371 20.93 20.35 -13.90
C PRO A 371 20.76 18.87 -14.31
N PHE A 372 19.65 18.19 -13.95
CA PHE A 372 19.49 16.74 -14.14
C PHE A 372 18.58 16.35 -15.33
N ASP A 373 17.80 17.28 -15.86
CA ASP A 373 16.92 17.05 -17.00
C ASP A 373 17.68 16.69 -18.28
N GLY A 374 18.71 17.45 -18.63
CA GLY A 374 19.60 17.15 -19.76
C GLY A 374 20.29 15.79 -19.64
N PRO A 375 20.99 15.49 -18.53
CA PRO A 375 21.61 14.19 -18.29
C PRO A 375 20.65 13.01 -18.38
N ILE A 376 19.43 13.11 -17.81
CA ILE A 376 18.44 12.03 -17.89
C ILE A 376 17.95 11.83 -19.33
N ALA A 377 17.80 12.91 -20.11
CA ALA A 377 17.50 12.80 -21.54
C ALA A 377 18.65 12.12 -22.30
N ALA A 378 19.90 12.52 -22.06
CA ALA A 378 21.07 11.92 -22.68
C ALA A 378 21.23 10.42 -22.32
N LEU A 379 20.90 10.01 -21.09
CA LEU A 379 20.86 8.60 -20.69
C LEU A 379 19.80 7.80 -21.46
N LYS A 380 18.66 8.41 -21.74
CA LYS A 380 17.57 7.77 -22.51
C LYS A 380 17.96 7.52 -23.96
N ASP A 381 18.74 8.42 -24.55
CA ASP A 381 19.20 8.32 -25.93
C ASP A 381 20.54 7.57 -26.06
N SER A 382 21.06 7.01 -24.96
CA SER A 382 22.35 6.34 -24.91
C SER A 382 22.25 4.83 -25.14
N ASP A 383 23.22 4.27 -25.86
CA ASP A 383 23.42 2.81 -25.97
C ASP A 383 24.30 2.23 -24.85
N ARG A 384 24.74 3.05 -23.89
CA ARG A 384 25.56 2.57 -22.77
C ARG A 384 24.69 1.74 -21.82
N PRO A 385 25.18 0.59 -21.30
CA PRO A 385 24.45 -0.13 -20.26
C PRO A 385 24.35 0.74 -19.00
N ILE A 386 23.13 0.87 -18.47
CA ILE A 386 22.84 1.61 -17.24
C ILE A 386 22.48 0.62 -16.14
N VAL A 387 23.11 0.77 -14.98
CA VAL A 387 22.72 0.13 -13.72
C VAL A 387 22.06 1.19 -12.84
N SER A 388 20.76 1.08 -12.61
CA SER A 388 20.05 2.01 -11.71
C SER A 388 20.06 1.51 -10.28
N VAL A 389 20.26 2.44 -9.35
CA VAL A 389 20.22 2.16 -7.91
C VAL A 389 18.84 2.48 -7.36
N ASP A 390 18.30 1.51 -6.64
CA ASP A 390 17.04 1.52 -5.91
C ASP A 390 15.78 1.56 -6.76
N ILE A 391 15.67 2.60 -7.57
CA ILE A 391 14.67 2.81 -8.61
C ILE A 391 15.30 3.61 -9.74
N PRO A 392 15.00 3.32 -11.02
CA PRO A 392 15.56 4.10 -12.11
C PRO A 392 15.14 5.57 -12.02
N SER A 393 16.10 6.47 -12.21
CA SER A 393 15.84 7.89 -12.05
C SER A 393 14.69 8.38 -12.95
N ALA A 394 13.81 9.19 -12.35
CA ALA A 394 12.57 9.70 -12.95
C ALA A 394 11.47 8.66 -13.24
N TRP A 395 11.58 7.43 -12.71
CA TRP A 395 10.42 6.53 -12.63
C TRP A 395 9.50 6.92 -11.48
N ASP A 396 8.21 6.62 -11.62
CA ASP A 396 7.26 6.70 -10.52
C ASP A 396 7.49 5.50 -9.58
N VAL A 397 7.58 5.79 -8.28
CA VAL A 397 7.95 4.81 -7.24
C VAL A 397 6.95 3.68 -7.09
N GLU A 398 5.71 3.90 -7.51
CA GLU A 398 4.64 2.90 -7.47
C GLU A 398 4.24 2.41 -8.86
N LYS A 399 4.22 3.30 -9.86
CA LYS A 399 3.72 3.01 -11.21
C LYS A 399 4.81 2.65 -12.22
N GLY A 400 6.08 2.82 -11.89
CA GLY A 400 7.21 2.56 -12.77
C GLY A 400 7.38 3.60 -13.88
N ASN A 401 7.83 3.15 -15.06
CA ASN A 401 8.08 4.03 -16.21
C ASN A 401 6.79 4.41 -16.95
N VAL A 402 6.01 5.32 -16.37
CA VAL A 402 4.74 5.79 -16.94
C VAL A 402 4.97 6.38 -18.34
N ASN A 403 4.35 5.78 -19.35
CA ASN A 403 4.43 6.18 -20.78
C ASN A 403 5.86 6.22 -21.37
N GLY A 404 6.81 5.48 -20.81
CA GLY A 404 8.20 5.49 -21.31
C GLY A 404 8.86 6.87 -21.22
N LYS A 405 8.47 7.66 -20.20
CA LYS A 405 8.95 9.03 -20.01
C LYS A 405 10.46 9.06 -19.77
N SER A 406 10.98 8.14 -18.97
CA SER A 406 12.41 8.00 -18.66
C SER A 406 13.05 6.83 -19.44
N PHE A 407 14.36 6.65 -19.26
CA PHE A 407 15.11 5.51 -19.76
C PHE A 407 14.72 4.21 -19.05
N THR A 408 15.08 3.07 -19.65
CA THR A 408 14.98 1.75 -19.02
C THR A 408 16.39 1.21 -18.84
N PRO A 409 16.84 0.94 -17.61
CA PRO A 409 18.22 0.51 -17.40
C PRO A 409 18.43 -0.93 -17.86
N ALA A 410 19.68 -1.28 -18.15
CA ALA A 410 20.07 -2.66 -18.46
C ALA A 410 19.97 -3.55 -17.21
N ALA A 411 20.26 -2.98 -16.03
CA ALA A 411 20.09 -3.66 -14.76
C ALA A 411 19.58 -2.71 -13.66
N LEU A 412 18.91 -3.29 -12.67
CA LEU A 412 18.41 -2.59 -11.49
C LEU A 412 18.96 -3.24 -10.23
N LEU A 413 19.44 -2.44 -9.28
CA LEU A 413 19.75 -2.88 -7.93
C LEU A 413 18.72 -2.29 -6.96
N SER A 414 17.77 -3.07 -6.48
CA SER A 414 16.92 -2.61 -5.37
C SER A 414 17.69 -2.68 -4.06
N LEU A 415 17.63 -1.64 -3.24
CA LEU A 415 18.20 -1.66 -1.89
C LEU A 415 17.12 -2.01 -0.88
N THR A 416 17.48 -2.88 0.07
CA THR A 416 16.67 -3.34 1.19
C THR A 416 15.47 -4.22 0.78
N ALA A 417 14.59 -3.70 -0.07
CA ALA A 417 13.50 -4.41 -0.70
C ALA A 417 13.13 -3.76 -2.05
N PRO A 418 12.61 -4.51 -3.04
CA PRO A 418 12.12 -3.95 -4.30
C PRO A 418 10.99 -2.93 -4.10
N LYS A 419 11.00 -1.86 -4.90
CA LYS A 419 9.94 -0.85 -4.90
C LYS A 419 8.77 -1.30 -5.79
N LEU A 420 7.55 -0.84 -5.51
CA LEU A 420 6.37 -1.22 -6.30
C LEU A 420 6.51 -0.86 -7.79
N GLY A 421 7.10 0.28 -8.10
CA GLY A 421 7.33 0.76 -9.47
C GLY A 421 8.33 -0.10 -10.27
N THR A 422 9.06 -1.00 -9.60
CA THR A 422 9.99 -1.92 -10.27
C THR A 422 9.27 -3.19 -10.76
N ARG A 423 7.98 -3.38 -10.47
CA ARG A 423 7.19 -4.55 -10.92
C ARG A 423 7.11 -4.74 -12.43
N SER A 424 7.16 -3.64 -13.18
CA SER A 424 7.17 -3.67 -14.63
C SER A 424 8.56 -3.81 -15.23
N PHE A 425 9.61 -3.87 -14.41
CA PHE A 425 10.98 -4.02 -14.89
C PHE A 425 11.24 -5.47 -15.28
N THR A 426 11.74 -5.68 -16.49
CA THR A 426 11.98 -7.03 -17.06
C THR A 426 13.44 -7.30 -17.36
N GLY A 427 14.36 -6.40 -16.99
CA GLY A 427 15.80 -6.58 -17.16
C GLY A 427 16.44 -7.33 -16.00
N THR A 428 17.76 -7.32 -15.94
CA THR A 428 18.54 -7.97 -14.87
C THR A 428 18.32 -7.26 -13.54
N HIS A 429 17.80 -7.96 -12.52
CA HIS A 429 17.42 -7.35 -11.25
C HIS A 429 18.18 -7.99 -10.08
N TYR A 430 18.89 -7.16 -9.33
CA TYR A 430 19.59 -7.55 -8.11
C TYR A 430 18.93 -6.91 -6.88
N LEU A 431 19.02 -7.60 -5.76
CA LEU A 431 18.72 -7.08 -4.43
C LEU A 431 20.02 -6.88 -3.66
N GLY A 432 20.23 -5.68 -3.12
CA GLY A 432 21.33 -5.32 -2.24
C GLY A 432 20.83 -4.84 -0.88
N GLY A 433 21.75 -4.46 0.00
CA GLY A 433 21.43 -4.04 1.35
C GLY A 433 21.21 -5.22 2.31
N ARG A 434 22.18 -6.13 2.36
CA ARG A 434 22.20 -7.31 3.23
C ARG A 434 22.46 -6.94 4.70
N PHE A 435 21.54 -6.17 5.26
CA PHE A 435 21.58 -5.69 6.65
C PHE A 435 20.20 -5.71 7.32
N VAL A 436 19.18 -6.28 6.66
CA VAL A 436 17.82 -6.32 7.19
C VAL A 436 17.73 -7.39 8.29
N PRO A 437 17.50 -6.99 9.56
CA PRO A 437 17.39 -7.94 10.66
C PRO A 437 16.03 -8.65 10.65
N GLN A 438 15.97 -9.85 11.23
CA GLN A 438 14.78 -10.71 11.18
C GLN A 438 13.51 -10.01 11.71
N TYR A 439 13.61 -9.18 12.75
CA TYR A 439 12.43 -8.48 13.28
C TYR A 439 11.84 -7.47 12.27
N VAL A 440 12.66 -6.88 11.39
CA VAL A 440 12.18 -6.02 10.29
C VAL A 440 11.58 -6.90 9.18
N VAL A 441 12.21 -8.03 8.86
CA VAL A 441 11.64 -9.02 7.93
C VAL A 441 10.24 -9.45 8.38
N ASP A 442 10.08 -9.79 9.66
CA ASP A 442 8.80 -10.24 10.22
C ASP A 442 7.77 -9.09 10.28
N LYS A 443 8.19 -7.90 10.71
CA LYS A 443 7.32 -6.71 10.81
C LYS A 443 6.76 -6.29 9.46
N TYR A 444 7.58 -6.40 8.41
CA TYR A 444 7.22 -5.99 7.06
C TYR A 444 6.87 -7.16 6.12
N ASP A 445 6.87 -8.39 6.62
CA ASP A 445 6.61 -9.62 5.85
C ASP A 445 7.42 -9.67 4.55
N LEU A 446 8.72 -9.39 4.66
CA LEU A 446 9.62 -9.30 3.52
C LEU A 446 10.03 -10.70 3.05
N GLN A 447 9.82 -11.00 1.77
CA GLN A 447 10.30 -12.24 1.16
C GLN A 447 11.74 -12.04 0.66
N LEU A 448 12.71 -12.01 1.58
CA LEU A 448 14.11 -11.81 1.23
C LEU A 448 14.76 -13.13 0.76
N PRO A 449 15.42 -13.15 -0.41
CA PRO A 449 16.19 -14.31 -0.88
C PRO A 449 17.44 -14.54 -0.01
N VAL A 450 17.97 -15.77 -0.08
CA VAL A 450 19.24 -16.11 0.56
C VAL A 450 20.39 -15.55 -0.26
N TYR A 451 21.18 -14.66 0.34
CA TYR A 451 22.40 -14.13 -0.27
C TYR A 451 23.49 -15.20 -0.34
N PRO A 452 24.13 -15.43 -1.50
CA PRO A 452 25.21 -16.40 -1.64
C PRO A 452 26.45 -16.04 -0.81
N GLY A 453 26.93 -16.95 0.03
CA GLY A 453 28.18 -16.78 0.77
C GLY A 453 28.25 -15.45 1.53
N ALA A 454 29.26 -14.63 1.21
CA ALA A 454 29.50 -13.30 1.78
C ALA A 454 29.05 -12.14 0.85
N ASP A 455 28.37 -12.44 -0.26
CA ASP A 455 27.94 -11.43 -1.23
C ASP A 455 26.97 -10.44 -0.58
N GLN A 456 27.08 -9.15 -0.95
CA GLN A 456 26.14 -8.10 -0.52
C GLN A 456 24.96 -7.93 -1.49
N ILE A 457 24.94 -8.74 -2.55
CA ILE A 457 23.96 -8.69 -3.62
C ILE A 457 23.50 -10.10 -3.99
N VAL A 458 22.28 -10.21 -4.49
CA VAL A 458 21.70 -11.46 -5.00
C VAL A 458 20.78 -11.14 -6.17
N GLU A 459 20.86 -11.92 -7.24
CA GLU A 459 19.97 -11.77 -8.38
C GLU A 459 18.58 -12.27 -8.02
N ILE A 460 17.53 -11.52 -8.37
CA ILE A 460 16.14 -11.86 -8.08
C ILE A 460 15.34 -12.06 -9.36
N PRO A 461 14.41 -13.04 -9.39
CA PRO A 461 13.51 -13.21 -10.51
C PRO A 461 12.65 -11.96 -10.75
N PRO A 462 12.26 -11.66 -12.00
CA PRO A 462 11.42 -10.49 -12.36
C PRO A 462 10.08 -10.38 -11.62
N THR A 463 9.63 -11.45 -10.96
CA THR A 463 8.33 -11.56 -10.27
C THR A 463 8.43 -11.59 -8.74
N SER A 464 9.63 -11.41 -8.15
CA SER A 464 9.84 -11.57 -6.71
C SER A 464 9.56 -10.25 -5.99
N PHE A 465 8.40 -10.16 -5.34
CA PHE A 465 7.96 -8.98 -4.57
C PHE A 465 7.45 -9.39 -3.20
#